data_AF-A0A2G4EZ90-F1
#
_entry.id   AF-A0A2G4EZ90-F1
#
_cell.length_a   1.000
_cell.length_b   1.000
_cell.length_c   1.000
_cell.angle_alpha   90.00
_cell.angle_beta   90.00
_cell.angle_gamma   90.00
#
_symmetry.space_group_name_H-M   'P 1'
#
loop_
_entity.id
_entity.type
_entity.pdbx_description
1 polymer ?
#
loop_
_entity_poly.entity_id
_entity_poly.type
_entity_poly.pdbx_seq_one_letter_code
_entity_poly.pdbx_strand_id
1 'polypeptide(L)'
;MKINHGIGSIAVLFATPLVTGLSVGIAPSSAAIIAGSAAEVSIDNFSHRPTDTGTFTNTYTQAIANKGAVISAANANAVFLSNCQQLLAANLSESTVKGEGSKYSGLAQSQAAIIGDFDLDAKETFSFTFQTFLRLLTSVDNPQSERVSAQGNLSFLLIDTVSNILLDSFQLGGSLHSFKRGDLSLSYSDSFNPTQINLDFLAQGNTKESVVYSSGVYARTFDNATNLRLVEVKNNLVLAESQPVREAEPVPEPTTILGTAMFFGFLAKGRKLQK
;
A
#
# COMPACT_ATOMS: atom_id res chain seq x y z
N MET A 1 40.59 -9.32 28.16
CA MET A 1 40.70 -9.27 26.68
C MET A 1 39.47 -8.54 26.17
N LYS A 2 39.65 -7.30 25.70
CA LYS A 2 38.59 -6.49 25.08
C LYS A 2 38.41 -6.99 23.65
N ILE A 3 37.19 -7.24 23.21
CA ILE A 3 36.86 -7.35 21.79
C ILE A 3 35.75 -6.34 21.51
N ASN A 4 36.12 -5.34 20.72
CA ASN A 4 35.29 -4.24 20.24
C ASN A 4 34.44 -4.68 19.04
N HIS A 5 33.25 -4.08 18.97
CA HIS A 5 32.47 -3.69 17.78
C HIS A 5 32.63 -4.48 16.47
N GLY A 6 31.54 -5.16 16.09
CA GLY A 6 31.18 -5.41 14.69
C GLY A 6 29.74 -4.92 14.48
N ILE A 7 29.59 -3.70 13.99
CA ILE A 7 28.35 -3.18 13.43
C ILE A 7 28.09 -4.03 12.18
N GLY A 8 27.23 -5.04 12.31
CA GLY A 8 26.92 -5.98 11.24
C GLY A 8 25.41 -6.15 11.16
N SER A 9 24.87 -5.83 9.98
CA SER A 9 23.60 -6.37 9.46
C SER A 9 22.29 -5.60 9.70
N ILE A 10 22.29 -4.27 9.64
CA ILE A 10 21.05 -3.49 9.35
C ILE A 10 21.31 -2.45 8.24
N ALA A 11 22.02 -2.85 7.18
CA ALA A 11 22.35 -1.98 6.04
C ALA A 11 22.01 -2.58 4.66
N VAL A 12 21.24 -3.68 4.61
CA VAL A 12 20.89 -4.36 3.35
C VAL A 12 19.42 -4.75 3.34
N LEU A 13 18.50 -3.77 3.28
CA LEU A 13 17.10 -4.10 3.00
C LEU A 13 16.32 -3.10 2.13
N PHE A 14 16.84 -1.91 1.80
CA PHE A 14 16.04 -0.93 1.03
C PHE A 14 16.79 -0.16 -0.07
N ALA A 15 17.98 -0.61 -0.50
CA ALA A 15 18.72 0.03 -1.60
C ALA A 15 18.31 -0.49 -3.00
N THR A 16 17.36 -1.41 -3.10
CA THR A 16 16.69 -1.78 -4.34
C THR A 16 15.24 -2.12 -4.00
N PRO A 17 14.22 -1.64 -4.73
CA PRO A 17 12.92 -2.29 -4.72
C PRO A 17 13.17 -3.68 -5.30
N LEU A 18 13.42 -4.67 -4.44
CA LEU A 18 13.53 -6.05 -4.88
C LEU A 18 12.10 -6.49 -5.23
N VAL A 19 11.75 -6.28 -6.51
CA VAL A 19 10.54 -6.75 -7.21
C VAL A 19 10.42 -8.27 -7.07
N THR A 20 10.06 -8.73 -5.87
CA THR A 20 9.88 -10.14 -5.51
C THR A 20 8.59 -10.37 -4.74
N GLY A 21 7.82 -9.32 -4.44
CA GLY A 21 6.54 -9.34 -3.74
C GLY A 21 5.37 -9.92 -4.55
N LEU A 22 5.64 -10.86 -5.46
CA LEU A 22 4.73 -11.97 -5.71
C LEU A 22 5.64 -13.20 -5.81
N SER A 23 6.07 -13.72 -4.66
CA SER A 23 6.72 -15.04 -4.64
C SER A 23 5.64 -16.07 -4.91
N VAL A 24 5.33 -16.27 -6.19
CA VAL A 24 4.37 -17.26 -6.64
C VAL A 24 5.03 -18.63 -6.49
N GLY A 25 5.03 -19.16 -5.27
CA GLY A 25 5.44 -20.54 -4.97
C GLY A 25 4.41 -21.56 -5.42
N ILE A 26 4.00 -21.53 -6.69
CA ILE A 26 3.47 -22.67 -7.46
C ILE A 26 3.55 -22.30 -8.93
N ALA A 27 4.03 -23.23 -9.76
CA ALA A 27 4.10 -23.04 -11.19
C ALA A 27 2.74 -22.59 -11.75
N PRO A 28 2.68 -21.58 -12.64
CA PRO A 28 1.46 -21.15 -13.34
C PRO A 28 0.71 -22.27 -14.06
N SER A 29 1.32 -23.45 -14.23
CA SER A 29 0.78 -24.57 -14.99
C SER A 29 -0.29 -25.42 -14.25
N SER A 30 -0.73 -25.05 -13.04
CA SER A 30 -1.74 -25.84 -12.30
C SER A 30 -2.85 -25.04 -11.61
N ALA A 31 -2.73 -23.71 -11.47
CA ALA A 31 -3.78 -22.90 -10.84
C ALA A 31 -4.74 -22.34 -11.89
N ALA A 32 -6.03 -22.67 -11.77
CA ALA A 32 -7.07 -22.19 -12.67
C ALA A 32 -7.36 -20.69 -12.48
N ILE A 33 -7.12 -20.15 -11.28
CA ILE A 33 -7.20 -18.71 -11.01
C ILE A 33 -5.95 -18.25 -10.26
N ILE A 34 -5.41 -17.10 -10.67
CA ILE A 34 -4.39 -16.34 -9.95
C ILE A 34 -4.82 -14.88 -9.83
N ALA A 35 -4.66 -14.33 -8.63
CA ALA A 35 -5.06 -12.98 -8.30
C ALA A 35 -4.03 -12.37 -7.35
N GLY A 36 -3.60 -11.14 -7.61
CA GLY A 36 -2.56 -10.49 -6.83
C GLY A 36 -2.69 -8.98 -6.83
N SER A 37 -2.48 -8.36 -5.67
CA SER A 37 -2.37 -6.92 -5.51
C SER A 37 -1.25 -6.63 -4.52
N ALA A 38 -0.25 -5.88 -4.94
CA ALA A 38 0.89 -5.49 -4.11
C ALA A 38 1.15 -4.00 -4.26
N ALA A 39 1.38 -3.32 -3.14
CA ALA A 39 1.80 -1.93 -3.13
C ALA A 39 2.93 -1.69 -2.13
N GLU A 40 3.89 -0.88 -2.53
CA GLU A 40 5.09 -0.54 -1.75
C GLU A 40 5.31 0.97 -1.78
N VAL A 41 5.78 1.51 -0.66
CA VAL A 41 6.32 2.87 -0.58
C VAL A 41 7.69 2.86 0.09
N SER A 42 8.56 3.71 -0.41
CA SER A 42 9.75 4.19 0.29
C SER A 42 9.73 5.71 0.34
N ILE A 43 10.06 6.27 1.50
CA ILE A 43 10.16 7.70 1.77
C ILE A 43 11.49 7.97 2.47
N ASP A 44 12.25 8.91 1.96
CA ASP A 44 13.57 9.26 2.46
C ASP A 44 13.86 10.75 2.23
N ASN A 45 15.08 11.18 2.58
CA ASN A 45 15.54 12.57 2.45
C ASN A 45 14.57 13.61 3.04
N PHE A 46 13.98 13.27 4.20
CA PHE A 46 13.15 14.20 4.95
C PHE A 46 13.97 15.44 5.34
N SER A 47 13.44 16.64 5.10
CA SER A 47 14.09 17.89 5.52
C SER A 47 14.04 18.10 7.04
N HIS A 48 13.09 17.46 7.73
CA HIS A 48 12.89 17.58 9.17
C HIS A 48 12.84 16.20 9.81
N ARG A 49 13.30 16.10 11.06
CA ARG A 49 13.13 14.90 11.88
C ARG A 49 11.71 14.89 12.46
N PRO A 50 11.01 13.74 12.44
CA PRO A 50 9.72 13.65 13.07
C PRO A 50 9.84 13.75 14.59
N THR A 51 8.88 14.40 15.23
CA THR A 51 8.71 14.47 16.68
C THR A 51 8.05 13.19 17.23
N ASP A 52 7.19 12.56 16.43
CA ASP A 52 6.60 11.25 16.71
C ASP A 52 6.47 10.43 15.42
N THR A 53 6.53 9.10 15.55
CA THR A 53 6.39 8.17 14.43
C THR A 53 5.44 7.03 14.77
N GLY A 54 4.69 6.57 13.77
CA GLY A 54 3.77 5.45 13.90
C GLY A 54 3.78 4.58 12.66
N THR A 55 3.51 3.30 12.87
CA THR A 55 3.24 2.36 11.78
C THR A 55 1.99 1.54 12.11
N PHE A 56 1.29 1.09 11.08
CA PHE A 56 0.13 0.22 11.24
C PHE A 56 0.14 -0.82 10.13
N THR A 57 -0.17 -2.07 10.48
CA THR A 57 -0.35 -3.15 9.53
C THR A 57 -1.56 -3.98 9.92
N ASN A 58 -2.31 -4.43 8.91
CA ASN A 58 -3.45 -5.32 9.11
C ASN A 58 -3.58 -6.27 7.94
N THR A 59 -3.93 -7.52 8.21
CA THR A 59 -4.15 -8.54 7.19
C THR A 59 -5.39 -9.35 7.51
N TYR A 60 -6.11 -9.75 6.47
CA TYR A 60 -7.27 -10.61 6.59
C TYR A 60 -7.34 -11.55 5.39
N THR A 61 -7.63 -12.82 5.65
CA THR A 61 -7.80 -13.82 4.60
C THR A 61 -9.02 -14.68 4.88
N GLN A 62 -9.64 -15.14 3.81
CA GLN A 62 -10.67 -16.17 3.84
C GLN A 62 -10.43 -17.14 2.69
N ALA A 63 -10.57 -18.43 2.99
CA ALA A 63 -10.44 -19.52 2.04
C ALA A 63 -11.59 -20.50 2.28
N ILE A 64 -12.44 -20.65 1.28
CA ILE A 64 -13.58 -21.58 1.31
C ILE A 64 -13.42 -22.50 0.12
N ALA A 65 -13.29 -23.81 0.36
CA ALA A 65 -13.15 -24.80 -0.70
C ALA A 65 -14.06 -26.00 -0.43
N ASN A 66 -15.12 -26.14 -1.24
CA ASN A 66 -16.06 -27.25 -1.12
C ASN A 66 -15.78 -28.37 -2.14
N LYS A 67 -15.31 -28.03 -3.36
CA LYS A 67 -14.98 -29.00 -4.43
C LYS A 67 -13.79 -28.54 -5.29
N GLY A 68 -12.70 -28.16 -4.64
CA GLY A 68 -11.48 -27.62 -5.26
C GLY A 68 -10.45 -27.28 -4.17
N ALA A 69 -9.48 -26.45 -4.51
CA ALA A 69 -8.52 -25.89 -3.56
C ALA A 69 -8.39 -24.38 -3.77
N VAL A 70 -8.17 -23.65 -2.67
CA VAL A 70 -7.91 -22.21 -2.70
C VAL A 70 -6.90 -21.85 -1.61
N ILE A 71 -5.96 -21.00 -1.96
CA ILE A 71 -4.96 -20.42 -1.06
C ILE A 71 -5.16 -18.92 -1.11
N SER A 72 -5.44 -18.31 0.04
CA SER A 72 -5.53 -16.87 0.22
C SER A 72 -4.44 -16.44 1.18
N ALA A 73 -3.57 -15.52 0.75
CA ALA A 73 -2.45 -15.04 1.55
C ALA A 73 -2.40 -13.51 1.53
N ALA A 74 -2.13 -12.92 2.69
CA ALA A 74 -1.98 -11.48 2.86
C ALA A 74 -0.75 -11.19 3.72
N ASN A 75 0.04 -10.19 3.32
CA ASN A 75 1.25 -9.75 4.00
C ASN A 75 1.25 -8.22 4.11
N ALA A 76 1.65 -7.71 5.26
CA ALA A 76 1.81 -6.29 5.48
C ALA A 76 3.02 -6.04 6.40
N ASN A 77 3.89 -5.12 6.01
CA ASN A 77 5.05 -4.72 6.79
C ASN A 77 5.20 -3.20 6.73
N ALA A 78 5.64 -2.58 7.82
CA ALA A 78 5.86 -1.14 7.87
C ALA A 78 6.96 -0.80 8.87
N VAL A 79 7.81 0.16 8.48
CA VAL A 79 8.91 0.66 9.30
C VAL A 79 9.03 2.17 9.14
N PHE A 80 9.26 2.86 10.27
CA PHE A 80 9.73 4.24 10.28
C PHE A 80 10.98 4.29 11.15
N LEU A 81 12.14 4.46 10.52
CA LEU A 81 13.41 4.65 11.20
C LEU A 81 13.68 6.14 11.36
N SER A 82 13.70 6.61 12.61
CA SER A 82 14.12 7.97 12.97
C SER A 82 15.15 7.87 14.10
N ASN A 83 16.43 7.80 13.74
CA ASN A 83 17.54 7.75 14.69
C ASN A 83 18.69 8.67 14.24
N CYS A 84 19.78 8.75 14.99
CA CYS A 84 20.88 9.68 14.69
C CYS A 84 21.57 9.42 13.34
N GLN A 85 21.40 8.24 12.75
CA GLN A 85 22.12 7.78 11.55
C GLN A 85 21.20 7.64 10.33
N GLN A 86 19.91 7.37 10.53
CA GLN A 86 18.95 7.06 9.48
C GLN A 86 17.62 7.77 9.73
N LEU A 87 17.05 8.30 8.64
CA LEU A 87 15.73 8.87 8.60
C LEU A 87 15.03 8.41 7.32
N LEU A 88 14.25 7.34 7.43
CA LEU A 88 13.53 6.73 6.32
C LEU A 88 12.25 6.04 6.80
N ALA A 89 11.30 5.91 5.90
CA ALA A 89 10.04 5.23 6.11
C ALA A 89 9.76 4.33 4.92
N ALA A 90 9.37 3.07 5.17
CA ALA A 90 9.03 2.14 4.11
C ALA A 90 7.97 1.15 4.56
N ASN A 91 7.11 0.71 3.65
CA ASN A 91 6.09 -0.29 3.94
C ASN A 91 5.60 -1.00 2.68
N LEU A 92 5.06 -2.20 2.91
CA LEU A 92 4.57 -3.14 1.91
C LEU A 92 3.18 -3.61 2.34
N SER A 93 2.28 -3.75 1.37
CA SER A 93 1.02 -4.45 1.51
C SER A 93 0.81 -5.34 0.28
N GLU A 94 0.65 -6.65 0.49
CA GLU A 94 0.51 -7.66 -0.55
C GLU A 94 -0.66 -8.59 -0.22
N SER A 95 -1.52 -8.84 -1.20
CA SER A 95 -2.64 -9.77 -1.13
C SER A 95 -2.62 -10.67 -2.36
N THR A 96 -2.78 -11.97 -2.16
CA THR A 96 -2.80 -12.96 -3.24
C THR A 96 -3.86 -14.03 -3.00
N VAL A 97 -4.46 -14.50 -4.09
CA VAL A 97 -5.33 -15.66 -4.08
C VAL A 97 -4.97 -16.56 -5.27
N LYS A 98 -4.93 -17.86 -5.02
CA LYS A 98 -4.75 -18.89 -6.05
C LYS A 98 -5.78 -19.97 -5.83
N GLY A 99 -6.38 -20.48 -6.91
CA GLY A 99 -7.37 -21.54 -6.80
C GLY A 99 -7.35 -22.51 -7.98
N GLU A 100 -7.82 -23.72 -7.72
CA GLU A 100 -7.97 -24.80 -8.70
C GLU A 100 -9.21 -25.65 -8.40
N GLY A 101 -9.78 -26.26 -9.44
CA GLY A 101 -11.03 -27.01 -9.32
C GLY A 101 -12.26 -26.12 -9.28
N SER A 102 -13.29 -26.52 -8.51
CA SER A 102 -14.61 -25.88 -8.51
C SER A 102 -15.09 -25.52 -7.11
N LYS A 103 -16.16 -24.72 -6.99
CA LYS A 103 -16.80 -24.39 -5.70
C LYS A 103 -15.81 -23.94 -4.63
N TYR A 104 -14.97 -22.99 -4.98
CA TYR A 104 -14.11 -22.30 -4.02
C TYR A 104 -14.30 -20.78 -4.12
N SER A 105 -14.00 -20.11 -3.02
CA SER A 105 -13.89 -18.66 -2.93
C SER A 105 -12.69 -18.30 -2.06
N GLY A 106 -11.91 -17.34 -2.51
CA GLY A 106 -10.77 -16.81 -1.78
C GLY A 106 -10.81 -15.30 -1.74
N LEU A 107 -10.46 -14.76 -0.57
CA LEU A 107 -10.36 -13.34 -0.28
C LEU A 107 -9.05 -13.11 0.46
N ALA A 108 -8.28 -12.12 0.03
CA ALA A 108 -7.10 -11.63 0.74
C ALA A 108 -7.15 -10.10 0.78
N GLN A 109 -6.89 -9.56 1.96
CA GLN A 109 -6.83 -8.13 2.25
C GLN A 109 -5.57 -7.83 3.05
N SER A 110 -4.89 -6.75 2.68
CA SER A 110 -3.74 -6.24 3.42
C SER A 110 -3.76 -4.72 3.43
N GLN A 111 -3.31 -4.16 4.55
CA GLN A 111 -3.20 -2.73 4.76
C GLN A 111 -1.87 -2.44 5.46
N ALA A 112 -1.20 -1.39 5.03
CA ALA A 112 -0.01 -0.87 5.69
C ALA A 112 -0.05 0.66 5.70
N ALA A 113 0.42 1.26 6.78
CA ALA A 113 0.46 2.71 6.92
C ALA A 113 1.69 3.18 7.71
N ILE A 114 2.10 4.40 7.43
CA ILE A 114 3.17 5.11 8.13
C ILE A 114 2.68 6.50 8.51
N ILE A 115 3.03 6.93 9.71
CA ILE A 115 2.68 8.23 10.27
C ILE A 115 3.95 8.90 10.77
N GLY A 116 4.14 10.16 10.41
CA GLY A 116 5.19 11.01 10.98
C GLY A 116 4.62 12.38 11.33
N ASP A 117 4.88 12.82 12.55
CA ASP A 117 4.54 14.16 13.03
C ASP A 117 5.78 15.05 12.99
N PHE A 118 5.66 16.29 12.53
CA PHE A 118 6.77 17.21 12.34
C PHE A 118 6.40 18.60 12.84
N ASP A 119 7.36 19.25 13.50
CA ASP A 119 7.24 20.65 13.91
C ASP A 119 8.09 21.50 12.96
N LEU A 120 7.50 22.57 12.44
CA LEU A 120 8.16 23.51 11.54
C LEU A 120 8.07 24.92 12.09
N ASP A 121 9.18 25.64 11.99
CA ASP A 121 9.22 27.07 12.21
C ASP A 121 8.70 27.82 10.98
N ALA A 122 8.39 29.11 11.17
CA ALA A 122 7.96 29.97 10.08
C ALA A 122 9.05 30.08 9.01
N LYS A 123 8.64 30.05 7.74
CA LYS A 123 9.47 30.14 6.54
C LYS A 123 10.34 28.92 6.24
N GLU A 124 10.15 27.82 6.96
CA GLU A 124 10.80 26.55 6.65
C GLU A 124 10.10 25.79 5.52
N THR A 125 10.86 24.93 4.83
CA THR A 125 10.37 24.06 3.76
C THR A 125 10.34 22.61 4.22
N PHE A 126 9.13 22.04 4.32
CA PHE A 126 8.97 20.60 4.49
C PHE A 126 9.15 19.90 3.15
N SER A 127 10.01 18.88 3.10
CA SER A 127 10.22 18.09 1.90
C SER A 127 10.65 16.66 2.21
N PHE A 128 10.37 15.76 1.29
CA PHE A 128 10.86 14.39 1.28
C PHE A 128 10.86 13.85 -0.16
N THR A 129 11.68 12.84 -0.42
CA THR A 129 11.58 12.04 -1.65
C THR A 129 10.70 10.83 -1.41
N PHE A 130 9.98 10.42 -2.45
CA PHE A 130 9.11 9.26 -2.38
C PHE A 130 9.28 8.37 -3.62
N GLN A 131 9.09 7.07 -3.40
CA GLN A 131 8.94 6.06 -4.44
C GLN A 131 7.70 5.24 -4.11
N THR A 132 6.88 4.97 -5.12
CA THR A 132 5.67 4.16 -5.01
C THR A 132 5.70 3.05 -6.04
N PHE A 133 5.20 1.89 -5.66
CA PHE A 133 4.95 0.79 -6.57
C PHE A 133 3.55 0.26 -6.32
N LEU A 134 2.78 0.02 -7.38
CA LEU A 134 1.51 -0.68 -7.36
C LEU A 134 1.50 -1.72 -8.47
N ARG A 135 1.28 -2.98 -8.11
CA ARG A 135 1.16 -4.09 -9.06
C ARG A 135 -0.15 -4.84 -8.83
N LEU A 136 -0.89 -5.02 -9.91
CA LEU A 136 -2.13 -5.77 -9.96
C LEU A 136 -1.97 -6.92 -10.96
N LEU A 137 -2.48 -8.09 -10.62
CA LEU A 137 -2.45 -9.29 -11.45
C LEU A 137 -3.78 -10.03 -11.35
N THR A 138 -4.32 -10.41 -12.51
CA THR A 138 -5.43 -11.36 -12.60
C THR A 138 -5.13 -12.34 -13.73
N SER A 139 -5.36 -13.63 -13.51
CA SER A 139 -5.30 -14.67 -14.53
C SER A 139 -6.39 -15.71 -14.25
N VAL A 140 -7.05 -16.16 -15.31
CA VAL A 140 -8.08 -17.21 -15.25
C VAL A 140 -7.91 -18.17 -16.42
N ASP A 141 -8.15 -19.45 -16.23
CA ASP A 141 -8.14 -20.43 -17.32
C ASP A 141 -9.46 -20.37 -18.10
N ASN A 142 -10.59 -20.25 -17.38
CA ASN A 142 -11.93 -20.19 -17.97
C ASN A 142 -12.66 -18.87 -17.64
N PRO A 143 -12.56 -17.85 -18.51
CA PRO A 143 -13.16 -16.54 -18.27
C PRO A 143 -14.69 -16.57 -18.29
N GLN A 144 -15.34 -17.66 -18.71
CA GLN A 144 -16.79 -17.80 -18.67
C GLN A 144 -17.31 -18.16 -17.28
N SER A 145 -16.58 -18.99 -16.53
CA SER A 145 -16.99 -19.49 -15.20
C SER A 145 -16.22 -18.89 -14.03
N GLU A 146 -15.02 -18.36 -14.27
CA GLU A 146 -14.11 -17.89 -13.24
C GLU A 146 -14.12 -16.37 -13.13
N ARG A 147 -14.17 -15.88 -11.91
CA ARG A 147 -14.21 -14.45 -11.59
C ARG A 147 -13.09 -14.13 -10.64
N VAL A 148 -12.31 -13.12 -11.01
CA VAL A 148 -11.20 -12.64 -10.20
C VAL A 148 -11.14 -11.12 -10.27
N SER A 149 -10.78 -10.50 -9.15
CA SER A 149 -10.44 -9.09 -9.10
C SER A 149 -9.24 -8.84 -8.19
N ALA A 150 -8.41 -7.90 -8.60
CA ALA A 150 -7.33 -7.34 -7.79
C ALA A 150 -7.50 -5.83 -7.74
N GLN A 151 -7.43 -5.26 -6.54
CA GLN A 151 -7.59 -3.83 -6.29
C GLN A 151 -6.51 -3.38 -5.33
N GLY A 152 -5.91 -2.22 -5.62
CA GLY A 152 -4.92 -1.63 -4.75
C GLY A 152 -5.00 -0.12 -4.78
N ASN A 153 -4.81 0.50 -3.61
CA ASN A 153 -4.68 1.94 -3.48
C ASN A 153 -3.53 2.30 -2.56
N LEU A 154 -3.04 3.51 -2.73
CA LEU A 154 -1.93 4.13 -2.04
C LEU A 154 -2.24 5.61 -1.94
N SER A 155 -2.06 6.20 -0.77
CA SER A 155 -2.27 7.62 -0.55
C SER A 155 -1.27 8.21 0.42
N PHE A 156 -0.75 9.39 0.09
CA PHE A 156 -0.12 10.30 1.03
C PHE A 156 -1.09 11.42 1.34
N LEU A 157 -1.17 11.78 2.62
CA LEU A 157 -1.96 12.90 3.15
C LEU A 157 -1.03 13.74 4.02
N LEU A 158 -0.94 15.03 3.75
CA LEU A 158 -0.29 15.97 4.64
C LEU A 158 -1.33 16.82 5.34
N ILE A 159 -1.33 16.80 6.66
CA ILE A 159 -2.36 17.42 7.50
C ILE A 159 -1.68 18.43 8.42
N ASP A 160 -2.21 19.65 8.48
CA ASP A 160 -1.89 20.56 9.59
C ASP A 160 -2.65 20.10 10.82
N THR A 161 -1.95 19.68 11.86
CA THR A 161 -2.54 19.12 13.09
C THR A 161 -3.09 20.18 14.05
N VAL A 162 -2.72 21.45 13.87
CA VAL A 162 -3.25 22.57 14.65
C VAL A 162 -4.62 22.97 14.12
N SER A 163 -4.74 23.13 12.80
CA SER A 163 -5.99 23.52 12.14
C SER A 163 -6.86 22.31 11.73
N ASN A 164 -6.29 21.11 11.72
CA ASN A 164 -6.89 19.85 11.24
C ASN A 164 -7.35 19.94 9.77
N ILE A 165 -6.57 20.60 8.93
CA ILE A 165 -6.85 20.80 7.50
C ILE A 165 -5.94 19.90 6.66
N LEU A 166 -6.51 19.20 5.68
CA LEU A 166 -5.75 18.52 4.63
C LEU A 166 -5.08 19.57 3.74
N LEU A 167 -3.75 19.58 3.75
CA LEU A 167 -2.94 20.53 3.02
C LEU A 167 -2.65 20.06 1.61
N ASP A 168 -2.20 18.81 1.48
CA ASP A 168 -1.77 18.22 0.22
C ASP A 168 -2.06 16.72 0.22
N SER A 169 -2.21 16.15 -0.98
CA SER A 169 -2.38 14.71 -1.14
C SER A 169 -1.72 14.18 -2.40
N PHE A 170 -1.40 12.90 -2.37
CA PHE A 170 -1.05 12.10 -3.54
C PHE A 170 -1.82 10.80 -3.44
N GLN A 171 -2.48 10.38 -4.52
CA GLN A 171 -3.30 9.17 -4.54
C GLN A 171 -3.02 8.40 -5.83
N LEU A 172 -2.67 7.12 -5.66
CA LEU A 172 -2.51 6.15 -6.72
C LEU A 172 -3.44 4.97 -6.43
N GLY A 173 -4.24 4.57 -7.40
CA GLY A 173 -5.12 3.43 -7.22
C GLY A 173 -5.45 2.76 -8.55
N GLY A 174 -5.81 1.50 -8.48
CA GLY A 174 -6.23 0.75 -9.64
C GLY A 174 -7.01 -0.51 -9.31
N SER A 175 -7.67 -1.04 -10.33
CA SER A 175 -8.39 -2.31 -10.28
C SER A 175 -8.20 -3.11 -11.55
N LEU A 176 -8.05 -4.41 -11.42
CA LEU A 176 -8.11 -5.38 -12.51
C LEU A 176 -9.20 -6.40 -12.23
N HIS A 177 -9.85 -6.85 -13.31
CA HIS A 177 -10.91 -7.85 -13.27
C HIS A 177 -10.74 -8.79 -14.46
N SER A 178 -11.05 -10.08 -14.32
CA SER A 178 -11.08 -10.97 -15.49
C SER A 178 -12.17 -10.58 -16.50
N PHE A 179 -13.32 -10.13 -16.00
CA PHE A 179 -14.57 -9.98 -16.76
C PHE A 179 -14.88 -8.55 -17.26
N LYS A 180 -14.13 -7.54 -16.81
CA LYS A 180 -14.30 -6.15 -17.27
C LYS A 180 -12.96 -5.47 -17.51
N ARG A 181 -13.00 -4.26 -18.05
CA ARG A 181 -11.82 -3.40 -18.19
C ARG A 181 -11.31 -3.01 -16.81
N GLY A 182 -10.00 -2.96 -16.64
CA GLY A 182 -9.38 -2.40 -15.45
C GLY A 182 -9.53 -0.88 -15.39
N ASP A 183 -9.30 -0.33 -14.22
CA ASP A 183 -9.29 1.11 -13.96
C ASP A 183 -7.99 1.51 -13.27
N LEU A 184 -7.55 2.74 -13.51
CA LEU A 184 -6.37 3.32 -12.91
C LEU A 184 -6.57 4.82 -12.70
N SER A 185 -6.30 5.28 -11.49
CA SER A 185 -6.38 6.67 -11.09
C SER A 185 -5.07 7.14 -10.47
N LEU A 186 -4.61 8.31 -10.88
CA LEU A 186 -3.53 9.05 -10.25
C LEU A 186 -3.97 10.50 -10.07
N SER A 187 -3.86 11.02 -8.85
CA SER A 187 -4.11 12.42 -8.54
C SER A 187 -3.12 12.91 -7.48
N TYR A 188 -2.69 14.16 -7.57
CA TYR A 188 -1.78 14.74 -6.60
C TYR A 188 -1.88 16.27 -6.58
N SER A 189 -1.55 16.86 -5.43
CA SER A 189 -1.43 18.32 -5.24
C SER A 189 -0.15 18.85 -5.89
N ASP A 190 -0.11 20.15 -6.21
CA ASP A 190 1.03 20.81 -6.87
C ASP A 190 2.36 20.69 -6.09
N SER A 191 2.30 20.54 -4.76
CA SER A 191 3.48 20.32 -3.92
C SER A 191 4.09 18.93 -4.04
N PHE A 192 3.38 17.96 -4.63
CA PHE A 192 3.96 16.70 -5.08
C PHE A 192 4.46 16.89 -6.52
N ASN A 193 5.75 16.68 -6.72
CA ASN A 193 6.41 16.78 -8.03
C ASN A 193 6.98 15.41 -8.44
N PRO A 194 6.17 14.55 -9.08
CA PRO A 194 6.65 13.29 -9.64
C PRO A 194 7.66 13.55 -10.76
N THR A 195 8.87 13.02 -10.60
CA THR A 195 9.92 13.08 -11.63
C THR A 195 9.85 11.91 -12.59
N GLN A 196 9.22 10.81 -12.17
CA GLN A 196 9.01 9.62 -12.99
C GLN A 196 7.64 9.02 -12.69
N ILE A 197 6.92 8.67 -13.75
CA ILE A 197 5.69 7.88 -13.70
C ILE A 197 5.79 6.88 -14.85
N ASN A 198 5.93 5.59 -14.52
CA ASN A 198 5.92 4.50 -15.50
C ASN A 198 4.66 3.67 -15.30
N LEU A 199 4.03 3.34 -16.43
CA LEU A 199 2.76 2.66 -16.49
C LEU A 199 2.90 1.51 -17.48
N ASP A 200 3.01 0.29 -16.96
CA ASP A 200 3.05 -0.91 -17.77
C ASP A 200 1.74 -1.66 -17.63
N PHE A 201 1.13 -1.98 -18.77
CA PHE A 201 -0.07 -2.80 -18.82
C PHE A 201 0.14 -3.94 -19.80
N LEU A 202 -0.08 -5.17 -19.32
CA LEU A 202 0.02 -6.37 -20.12
C LEU A 202 -1.33 -7.09 -20.11
N ALA A 203 -1.84 -7.41 -21.29
CA ALA A 203 -2.99 -8.27 -21.47
C ALA A 203 -2.62 -9.37 -22.48
N GLN A 204 -2.47 -10.59 -21.99
CA GLN A 204 -2.11 -11.75 -22.82
C GLN A 204 -3.01 -12.93 -22.46
N GLY A 205 -3.83 -13.35 -23.43
CA GLY A 205 -4.88 -14.33 -23.18
C GLY A 205 -5.84 -13.85 -22.10
N ASN A 206 -5.99 -14.64 -21.05
CA ASN A 206 -6.84 -14.30 -19.89
C ASN A 206 -6.05 -13.67 -18.73
N THR A 207 -4.77 -13.43 -18.92
CA THR A 207 -3.91 -12.75 -17.94
C THR A 207 -3.94 -11.25 -18.19
N LYS A 208 -4.15 -10.48 -17.13
CA LYS A 208 -4.01 -9.02 -17.10
C LYS A 208 -3.07 -8.64 -15.96
N GLU A 209 -2.13 -7.78 -16.25
CA GLU A 209 -1.19 -7.22 -15.29
C GLU A 209 -1.09 -5.71 -15.50
N SER A 210 -1.04 -4.99 -14.38
CA SER A 210 -0.79 -3.55 -14.36
C SER A 210 0.29 -3.28 -13.33
N VAL A 211 1.33 -2.56 -13.75
CA VAL A 211 2.41 -2.11 -12.89
C VAL A 211 2.49 -0.60 -13.01
N VAL A 212 2.40 0.08 -11.88
CA VAL A 212 2.60 1.53 -11.78
C VAL A 212 3.75 1.78 -10.85
N TYR A 213 4.78 2.43 -11.38
CA TYR A 213 5.87 2.97 -10.60
C TYR A 213 5.80 4.49 -10.67
N SER A 214 5.96 5.16 -9.53
CA SER A 214 6.18 6.59 -9.51
C SER A 214 7.24 6.97 -8.51
N SER A 215 7.95 8.06 -8.77
CA SER A 215 8.89 8.64 -7.83
C SER A 215 8.92 10.15 -7.98
N GLY A 216 9.26 10.85 -6.92
CA GLY A 216 9.32 12.30 -6.94
C GLY A 216 9.74 12.91 -5.62
N VAL A 217 9.48 14.21 -5.54
CA VAL A 217 9.74 15.03 -4.35
C VAL A 217 8.43 15.67 -3.92
N TYR A 218 8.13 15.62 -2.63
CA TYR A 218 7.20 16.56 -2.02
C TYR A 218 7.99 17.77 -1.51
N ALA A 219 7.53 18.99 -1.75
CA ALA A 219 8.09 20.18 -1.15
C ALA A 219 7.06 21.30 -0.96
N ARG A 220 7.02 21.89 0.24
CA ARG A 220 6.17 23.05 0.56
C ARG A 220 6.82 23.95 1.61
N THR A 221 6.82 25.24 1.35
CA THR A 221 7.25 26.28 2.31
C THR A 221 6.05 26.79 3.09
N PHE A 222 6.22 26.95 4.41
CA PHE A 222 5.16 27.41 5.31
C PHE A 222 5.42 28.83 5.77
N ASP A 223 4.41 29.71 5.64
CA ASP A 223 4.57 31.12 6.04
C ASP A 223 4.63 31.33 7.54
N ASN A 224 4.01 30.42 8.30
CA ASN A 224 3.90 30.45 9.75
C ASN A 224 4.38 29.12 10.33
N ALA A 225 4.78 29.13 11.60
CA ALA A 225 5.08 27.90 12.32
C ALA A 225 3.85 26.98 12.35
N THR A 226 4.06 25.68 12.16
CA THR A 226 2.97 24.69 12.03
C THR A 226 3.41 23.31 12.52
N ASN A 227 2.45 22.45 12.81
CA ASN A 227 2.66 21.07 13.17
C ASN A 227 2.02 20.19 12.09
N LEU A 228 2.83 19.44 11.36
CA LEU A 228 2.39 18.61 10.26
C LEU A 228 2.28 17.16 10.69
N ARG A 229 1.32 16.45 10.09
CA ARG A 229 1.24 15.00 10.09
C ARG A 229 1.25 14.50 8.66
N LEU A 230 2.28 13.71 8.33
CA LEU A 230 2.31 12.91 7.13
C LEU A 230 1.67 11.56 7.44
N VAL A 231 0.61 11.22 6.71
CA VAL A 231 0.00 9.89 6.74
C VAL A 231 0.14 9.26 5.37
N GLU A 232 0.81 8.12 5.31
CA GLU A 232 0.85 7.27 4.13
C GLU A 232 0.03 6.00 4.43
N VAL A 233 -0.85 5.60 3.51
CA VAL A 233 -1.69 4.41 3.65
C VAL A 233 -1.77 3.67 2.32
N LYS A 234 -1.68 2.35 2.38
CA LYS A 234 -2.03 1.43 1.29
C LYS A 234 -3.08 0.42 1.73
N ASN A 235 -3.95 0.05 0.80
CA ASN A 235 -4.84 -1.10 0.94
C ASN A 235 -4.79 -1.94 -0.33
N ASN A 236 -4.77 -3.25 -0.16
CA ASN A 236 -4.82 -4.21 -1.25
C ASN A 236 -5.93 -5.22 -0.96
N LEU A 237 -6.69 -5.56 -1.99
CA LEU A 237 -7.83 -6.45 -1.92
C LEU A 237 -7.82 -7.36 -3.14
N VAL A 238 -7.98 -8.65 -2.89
CA VAL A 238 -8.04 -9.66 -3.92
C VAL A 238 -9.19 -10.61 -3.64
N LEU A 239 -9.96 -10.92 -4.69
CA LEU A 239 -11.10 -11.83 -4.67
C LEU A 239 -10.99 -12.82 -5.84
N ALA A 240 -11.24 -14.10 -5.59
CA ALA A 240 -11.29 -15.13 -6.63
C ALA A 240 -12.39 -16.17 -6.37
N GLU A 241 -13.13 -16.53 -7.42
CA GLU A 241 -14.27 -17.45 -7.37
C GLU A 241 -14.31 -18.33 -8.63
N SER A 242 -14.50 -19.65 -8.45
CA SER A 242 -14.56 -20.63 -9.54
C SER A 242 -15.95 -20.92 -10.11
N GLN A 243 -16.99 -20.19 -9.69
CA GLN A 243 -18.31 -20.31 -10.27
C GLN A 243 -18.93 -18.92 -10.49
N PRO A 244 -19.74 -18.74 -11.54
CA PRO A 244 -20.55 -17.54 -11.65
C PRO A 244 -21.56 -17.55 -10.50
N VAL A 245 -21.40 -16.62 -9.56
CA VAL A 245 -22.53 -16.19 -8.74
C VAL A 245 -23.59 -15.75 -9.75
N ARG A 246 -24.78 -16.38 -9.71
CA ARG A 246 -25.95 -15.89 -10.45
C ARG A 246 -26.06 -14.41 -10.12
N GLU A 247 -26.19 -13.56 -11.13
CA GLU A 247 -26.18 -12.10 -11.00
C GLU A 247 -26.86 -11.61 -9.72
N ALA A 248 -26.19 -10.64 -9.08
CA ALA A 248 -26.56 -9.89 -7.88
C ALA A 248 -26.08 -10.47 -6.54
N GLU A 249 -24.81 -10.24 -6.21
CA GLU A 249 -24.51 -9.46 -5.01
C GLU A 249 -23.45 -8.41 -5.35
N PRO A 250 -23.64 -7.14 -4.98
CA PRO A 250 -22.58 -6.15 -5.11
C PRO A 250 -21.41 -6.62 -4.25
N VAL A 251 -20.26 -6.87 -4.90
CA VAL A 251 -18.97 -6.98 -4.20
C VAL A 251 -18.89 -5.77 -3.27
N PRO A 252 -18.67 -5.95 -1.96
CA PRO A 252 -18.54 -4.82 -1.05
C PRO A 252 -17.50 -3.87 -1.62
N GLU A 253 -17.92 -2.65 -1.96
CA GLU A 253 -16.95 -1.61 -2.27
C GLU A 253 -16.02 -1.52 -1.06
N PRO A 254 -14.69 -1.49 -1.25
CA PRO A 254 -13.78 -1.28 -0.14
C PRO A 254 -14.29 -0.04 0.59
N THR A 255 -14.68 -0.21 1.85
CA THR A 255 -15.26 0.84 2.67
C THR A 255 -14.26 1.98 2.75
N THR A 256 -14.49 2.95 1.88
CA THR A 256 -14.16 4.37 1.92
C THR A 256 -12.87 4.75 2.63
N ILE A 257 -11.98 5.36 1.85
CA ILE A 257 -10.83 6.18 2.24
C ILE A 257 -11.15 7.20 3.37
N LEU A 258 -12.42 7.52 3.63
CA LEU A 258 -12.85 8.32 4.79
C LEU A 258 -12.76 7.60 6.14
N GLY A 259 -12.81 6.27 6.20
CA GLY A 259 -12.70 5.51 7.45
C GLY A 259 -11.31 5.61 8.09
N THR A 260 -10.26 5.69 7.27
CA THR A 260 -8.87 5.70 7.74
C THR A 260 -8.48 7.03 8.39
N ALA A 261 -9.07 8.16 7.94
CA ALA A 261 -8.86 9.45 8.59
C ALA A 261 -9.50 9.53 9.99
N MET A 262 -10.61 8.82 10.23
CA MET A 262 -11.29 8.81 11.52
C MET A 262 -10.62 7.92 12.58
N PHE A 263 -9.90 6.87 12.19
CA PHE A 263 -9.20 6.01 13.18
C PHE A 263 -7.94 6.66 13.77
N PHE A 264 -7.26 7.57 13.07
CA PHE A 264 -6.09 8.27 13.62
C PHE A 264 -6.44 9.57 14.39
N GLY A 265 -7.70 10.01 14.37
CA GLY A 265 -8.20 11.09 15.22
C GLY A 265 -8.26 10.74 16.71
N PHE A 266 -8.23 9.46 17.09
CA PHE A 266 -8.33 9.02 18.48
C PHE A 266 -6.98 8.83 19.20
N LEU A 267 -5.84 9.04 18.55
CA LEU A 267 -4.53 9.07 19.22
C LEU A 267 -4.14 10.47 19.73
N ALA A 268 -5.02 11.47 19.62
CA ALA A 268 -4.79 12.78 20.21
C ALA A 268 -5.12 12.79 21.72
N LYS A 269 -4.06 12.89 22.54
CA LYS A 269 -4.01 13.29 23.97
C LYS A 269 -4.37 12.26 25.04
N GLY A 270 -3.39 11.44 25.41
CA GLY A 270 -3.17 11.07 26.81
C GLY A 270 -2.48 12.22 27.57
N ARG A 271 -3.24 13.23 28.03
CA ARG A 271 -2.71 14.24 28.97
C ARG A 271 -2.40 13.56 30.32
N LYS A 272 -1.12 13.49 30.70
CA LYS A 272 -0.73 13.30 32.11
C LYS A 272 -1.29 14.46 32.93
N LEU A 273 -2.24 14.19 33.82
CA LEU A 273 -2.55 15.06 34.94
C LEU A 273 -1.42 14.93 35.96
N GLN A 274 -0.60 15.98 36.08
CA GLN A 274 0.26 16.16 37.25
C GLN A 274 -0.63 16.52 38.45
N LYS A 275 -0.42 15.83 39.57
CA LYS A 275 -0.65 16.35 40.92
C LYS A 275 0.70 16.51 41.59
#